data_AF-A8M6A0-F1
#
_entry.id   AF-A8M6A0-F1
#
_cell.length_a   1.000
_cell.length_b   1.000
_cell.length_c   1.000
_cell.angle_alpha   90.00
_cell.angle_beta   90.00
_cell.angle_gamma   90.00
#
_symmetry.space_group_name_H-M   'P 1'
#
loop_
_entity.id
_entity.type
_entity.pdbx_description
1 polymer ?
#
loop_
_entity_poly.entity_id
_entity_poly.type
_entity_poly.pdbx_seq_one_letter_code
_entity_poly.pdbx_strand_id
1 'polypeptide(L)'
;MMVPAFEPAPVNGLADPGWFFARSEQTRDELTRVDSKAAVLMAIAGAVATLGGAALTRAALPVAVMAVGMVTVCLAGAATGLLAVAVRPCLGGGHGLVHYAVSTPYQLLAEAVDPTRTSAEQEARYLVWLSRLALRKYRRIRLAVDLLLTALVGTAATALLAALTRGG
;
A
#
# COMPACT_ATOMS: atom_id res chain seq x y z
N MET A 1 -16.31 -8.21 -12.31
CA MET A 1 -14.99 -8.77 -12.60
C MET A 1 -14.62 -8.30 -14.00
N MET A 2 -14.03 -7.11 -14.10
CA MET A 2 -13.67 -6.51 -15.39
C MET A 2 -12.39 -7.20 -15.86
N VAL A 3 -12.47 -7.99 -16.93
CA VAL A 3 -11.28 -8.44 -17.65
C VAL A 3 -10.57 -7.17 -18.12
N PRO A 4 -9.31 -6.90 -17.72
CA PRO A 4 -8.60 -5.76 -18.28
C PRO A 4 -8.54 -5.95 -19.79
N ALA A 5 -8.90 -4.92 -20.54
CA ALA A 5 -8.78 -4.90 -21.99
C ALA A 5 -7.37 -5.40 -22.34
N PHE A 6 -7.30 -6.48 -23.12
CA PHE A 6 -6.05 -6.94 -23.70
C PHE A 6 -5.59 -5.82 -24.64
N GLU A 7 -4.77 -4.90 -24.12
CA GLU A 7 -4.17 -3.88 -24.94
C GLU A 7 -3.22 -4.61 -25.90
N PRO A 8 -3.49 -4.56 -27.21
CA PRO A 8 -2.82 -5.42 -28.16
C PRO A 8 -1.31 -5.15 -28.12
N ALA A 9 -0.53 -6.22 -27.98
CA ALA A 9 0.91 -6.17 -28.19
C ALA A 9 1.20 -5.59 -29.60
N PRO A 10 2.27 -4.81 -29.79
CA PRO A 10 2.60 -4.25 -31.08
C PRO A 10 2.74 -5.37 -32.13
N VAL A 11 1.97 -5.26 -33.21
CA VAL A 11 1.79 -6.30 -34.24
C VAL A 11 3.07 -6.57 -35.05
N ASN A 12 4.14 -5.77 -34.88
CA ASN A 12 5.40 -5.90 -35.62
C ASN A 12 6.68 -5.86 -34.75
N GLY A 13 6.61 -6.20 -33.47
CA GLY A 13 7.79 -6.21 -32.59
C GLY A 13 7.61 -7.17 -31.43
N LEU A 14 8.04 -8.42 -31.61
CA LEU A 14 8.31 -9.31 -30.49
C LEU A 14 9.38 -8.63 -29.63
N ALA A 15 8.98 -8.09 -28.47
CA ALA A 15 9.87 -7.61 -27.42
C ALA A 15 10.88 -6.52 -27.83
N ASP A 16 10.41 -5.33 -28.21
CA ASP A 16 11.24 -4.13 -28.09
C ASP A 16 11.45 -3.83 -26.58
N PRO A 17 12.70 -3.75 -26.08
CA PRO A 17 13.01 -3.36 -24.70
C PRO A 17 12.29 -2.08 -24.24
N GLY A 18 12.03 -1.15 -25.16
CA GLY A 18 11.30 0.08 -24.88
C GLY A 18 9.86 -0.13 -24.37
N TRP A 19 9.20 -1.20 -24.82
CA TRP A 19 7.83 -1.52 -24.39
C TRP A 19 7.78 -1.94 -22.91
N PHE A 20 8.70 -2.81 -22.49
CA PHE A 20 8.78 -3.27 -21.10
C PHE A 20 9.20 -2.12 -20.19
N PHE A 21 10.13 -1.28 -20.64
CA PHE A 21 10.58 -0.10 -19.91
C PHE A 21 9.41 0.84 -19.60
N ALA A 22 8.65 1.25 -20.63
CA ALA A 22 7.50 2.15 -20.46
C ALA A 22 6.45 1.58 -19.48
N ARG A 23 6.15 0.28 -19.57
CA ARG A 23 5.20 -0.39 -18.65
C ARG A 23 5.72 -0.44 -17.22
N SER A 24 7.03 -0.62 -17.05
CA SER A 24 7.66 -0.62 -15.73
C SER A 24 7.65 0.77 -15.10
N GLU A 25 7.86 1.83 -15.87
CA GLU A 25 7.75 3.22 -15.40
C GLU A 25 6.31 3.56 -15.00
N GLN A 26 5.33 3.27 -15.85
CA GLN A 26 3.92 3.48 -15.51
C GLN A 26 3.55 2.77 -14.20
N THR A 27 3.98 1.52 -14.03
CA THR A 27 3.71 0.76 -12.80
C THR A 27 4.39 1.41 -11.58
N ARG A 28 5.61 1.95 -11.72
CA ARG A 28 6.33 2.66 -10.65
C ARG A 28 5.65 3.98 -10.28
N ASP A 29 5.14 4.72 -11.26
CA ASP A 29 4.40 5.96 -11.02
C ASP A 29 3.10 5.68 -10.27
N GLU A 30 2.37 4.64 -10.66
CA GLU A 30 1.18 4.18 -9.93
C GLU A 30 1.52 3.78 -8.49
N LEU A 31 2.60 3.00 -8.29
CA LEU A 31 3.08 2.65 -6.94
C LEU A 31 3.40 3.90 -6.11
N THR A 32 4.11 4.87 -6.68
CA THR A 32 4.52 6.09 -5.97
C THR A 32 3.29 6.89 -5.53
N ARG A 33 2.31 7.06 -6.42
CA ARG A 33 1.04 7.74 -6.12
C ARG A 33 0.25 7.03 -5.02
N VAL A 34 0.27 5.70 -5.01
CA VAL A 34 -0.42 4.88 -4.00
C VAL A 34 0.28 4.95 -2.65
N ASP A 35 1.62 4.88 -2.65
CA ASP A 35 2.42 5.01 -1.43
C ASP A 35 2.22 6.39 -0.79
N SER A 36 2.15 7.47 -1.57
CA SER A 36 1.82 8.80 -1.04
C SER A 36 0.43 8.85 -0.39
N LYS A 37 -0.59 8.24 -1.01
CA LYS A 37 -1.94 8.15 -0.42
C LYS A 37 -1.93 7.33 0.88
N ALA A 38 -1.18 6.24 0.91
CA ALA A 38 -1.05 5.38 2.09
C ALA A 38 -0.37 6.13 3.24
N ALA A 39 0.69 6.89 2.97
CA ALA A 39 1.39 7.69 3.99
C ALA A 39 0.48 8.75 4.63
N VAL A 40 -0.34 9.43 3.81
CA VAL A 40 -1.33 10.41 4.31
C VAL A 40 -2.39 9.73 5.19
N LEU A 41 -2.95 8.60 4.73
CA LEU A 41 -3.92 7.84 5.52
C LEU A 41 -3.33 7.34 6.84
N MET A 42 -2.07 6.91 6.82
CA MET A 42 -1.36 6.45 8.00
C MET A 42 -1.11 7.59 9.00
N ALA A 43 -0.75 8.78 8.52
CA ALA A 43 -0.58 9.96 9.36
C ALA A 43 -1.91 10.37 10.03
N ILE A 44 -3.01 10.39 9.27
CA ILE A 44 -4.33 10.72 9.81
C ILE A 44 -4.79 9.65 10.83
N ALA A 45 -4.70 8.37 10.47
CA ALA A 45 -5.09 7.27 11.35
C ALA A 45 -4.26 7.24 12.64
N GLY A 46 -2.94 7.42 12.52
CA GLY A 46 -2.03 7.55 13.66
C GLY A 46 -2.44 8.72 14.56
N ALA A 47 -2.69 9.90 14.00
CA ALA A 47 -3.11 11.07 14.78
C ALA A 47 -4.42 10.82 15.54
N VAL A 48 -5.42 10.21 14.88
CA VAL A 48 -6.70 9.86 15.51
C VAL A 48 -6.51 8.86 16.65
N ALA A 49 -5.67 7.83 16.47
CA ALA A 49 -5.37 6.85 17.51
C ALA A 49 -4.70 7.52 18.72
N THR A 50 -3.70 8.37 18.51
CA THR A 50 -2.95 9.02 19.59
C THR A 50 -3.80 10.03 20.34
N LEU A 51 -4.51 10.90 19.62
CA LEU A 51 -5.37 11.93 20.22
C LEU A 51 -6.58 11.30 20.93
N GLY A 52 -7.21 10.30 20.30
CA GLY A 52 -8.32 9.56 20.90
C GLY A 52 -7.91 8.80 22.17
N GLY A 53 -6.76 8.12 22.13
CA GLY A 53 -6.19 7.45 23.31
C GLY A 53 -5.88 8.43 24.45
N ALA A 54 -5.24 9.56 24.13
CA ALA A 54 -4.95 10.59 25.13
C ALA A 54 -6.23 11.16 25.76
N ALA A 55 -7.28 11.40 24.96
CA ALA A 55 -8.56 11.87 25.47
C ALA A 55 -9.23 10.86 26.41
N LEU A 56 -9.18 9.56 26.08
CA LEU A 56 -9.72 8.48 26.92
C LEU A 56 -9.05 8.39 28.30
N THR A 57 -7.73 8.59 28.36
CA THR A 57 -6.99 8.52 29.64
C THR A 57 -7.28 9.68 30.59
N ARG A 58 -7.78 10.82 30.07
CA ARG A 58 -8.02 12.04 30.88
C ARG A 58 -9.47 12.23 31.28
N ALA A 59 -10.42 11.57 30.61
CA ALA A 59 -11.83 11.83 30.80
C ALA A 59 -12.48 10.78 31.72
N ALA A 60 -13.19 11.25 32.76
CA ALA A 60 -14.06 10.41 33.57
C ALA A 60 -15.33 10.07 32.76
N LEU A 61 -15.22 9.06 31.90
CA LEU A 61 -16.26 8.66 30.96
C LEU A 61 -17.08 7.49 31.52
N PRO A 62 -18.39 7.40 31.20
CA PRO A 62 -19.18 6.20 31.44
C PRO A 62 -18.53 4.98 30.77
N VAL A 63 -18.59 3.82 31.43
CA VAL A 63 -17.94 2.57 30.97
C VAL A 63 -18.26 2.23 29.51
N ALA A 64 -19.50 2.47 29.07
CA ALA A 64 -19.93 2.25 27.69
C ALA A 64 -19.18 3.13 26.67
N VAL A 65 -18.94 4.40 26.99
CA VAL A 65 -18.22 5.34 26.11
C VAL A 65 -16.72 5.02 26.09
N MET A 66 -16.17 4.61 27.23
CA MET A 66 -14.77 4.18 27.34
C MET A 66 -14.51 2.90 26.53
N ALA A 67 -15.41 1.92 26.57
CA ALA A 67 -15.30 0.69 25.79
C ALA A 67 -15.27 0.97 24.27
N VAL A 68 -16.15 1.85 23.79
CA VAL A 68 -16.22 2.21 22.36
C VAL A 68 -14.97 2.97 21.94
N GLY A 69 -14.50 3.92 22.76
CA GLY A 69 -13.26 4.64 22.48
C GLY A 69 -12.04 3.71 22.41
N MET A 70 -11.96 2.70 23.29
CA MET A 70 -10.89 1.71 23.23
C MET A 70 -10.92 0.89 21.94
N VAL A 71 -12.10 0.45 21.50
CA VAL A 71 -12.27 -0.28 20.24
C VAL A 71 -11.77 0.53 19.04
N THR A 72 -12.04 1.84 19.03
CA THR A 72 -11.71 2.71 17.89
C THR A 72 -10.24 3.07 17.84
N VAL A 73 -9.62 3.29 19.00
CA VAL A 73 -8.16 3.43 19.11
C VAL A 73 -7.45 2.14 18.70
N CYS A 74 -7.96 0.97 19.11
CA CYS A 74 -7.42 -0.33 18.69
C CYS A 74 -7.53 -0.54 17.17
N LEU A 75 -8.68 -0.23 16.56
CA LEU A 75 -8.87 -0.32 15.11
C LEU A 75 -7.96 0.64 14.34
N ALA A 76 -7.83 1.88 14.80
CA ALA A 76 -6.93 2.87 14.20
C ALA A 76 -5.45 2.45 14.34
N GLY A 77 -5.07 1.89 15.48
CA GLY A 77 -3.74 1.30 15.70
C GLY A 77 -3.48 0.10 14.78
N ALA A 78 -4.44 -0.80 14.62
CA ALA A 78 -4.35 -1.94 13.71
C ALA A 78 -4.23 -1.50 12.24
N ALA A 79 -5.02 -0.51 11.81
CA ALA A 79 -4.93 0.08 10.48
C ALA A 79 -3.55 0.72 10.24
N THR A 80 -3.03 1.46 11.23
CA THR A 80 -1.69 2.06 11.19
C THR A 80 -0.60 0.99 11.09
N GLY A 81 -0.71 -0.10 11.85
CA GLY A 81 0.21 -1.24 11.77
C GLY A 81 0.16 -1.92 10.39
N LEU A 82 -1.02 -2.13 9.83
CA LEU A 82 -1.18 -2.68 8.47
C LEU A 82 -0.57 -1.75 7.40
N LEU A 83 -0.73 -0.44 7.55
CA LEU A 83 -0.11 0.56 6.68
C LEU A 83 1.42 0.55 6.82
N ALA A 84 1.96 0.47 8.03
CA ALA A 84 3.40 0.34 8.27
C ALA A 84 3.98 -0.92 7.60
N VAL A 85 3.27 -2.05 7.70
CA VAL A 85 3.64 -3.30 7.03
C VAL A 85 3.51 -3.20 5.51
N ALA A 86 2.59 -2.39 4.98
CA ALA A 86 2.46 -2.12 3.55
C ALA A 86 3.60 -1.26 3.00
N VAL A 87 4.09 -0.30 3.79
CA VAL A 87 5.23 0.57 3.45
C VAL A 87 6.58 -0.14 3.63
N ARG A 88 6.64 -1.25 4.39
CA ARG A 88 7.88 -2.02 4.60
C ARG A 88 8.54 -2.38 3.25
N PRO A 89 9.79 -1.95 3.00
CA PRO A 89 10.44 -2.18 1.72
C PRO A 89 10.64 -3.68 1.48
N CYS A 90 10.16 -4.15 0.32
CA CYS A 90 10.33 -5.54 -0.10
C CYS A 90 11.63 -5.66 -0.90
N LEU A 91 12.65 -6.31 -0.32
CA LEU A 91 13.97 -6.53 -0.93
C LEU A 91 14.07 -7.87 -1.71
N GLY A 92 12.94 -8.54 -1.96
CA GLY A 92 12.93 -9.80 -2.72
C GLY A 92 13.00 -9.58 -4.23
N GLY A 93 13.30 -10.64 -4.99
CA GLY A 93 13.14 -10.64 -6.45
C GLY A 93 14.41 -10.35 -7.26
N GLY A 94 15.52 -9.94 -6.64
CA GLY A 94 16.82 -9.85 -7.34
C GLY A 94 16.82 -8.93 -8.56
N HIS A 95 15.97 -7.89 -8.57
CA HIS A 95 15.83 -6.92 -9.65
C HIS A 95 16.01 -5.49 -9.12
N GLY A 96 16.35 -4.55 -10.01
CA GLY A 96 16.52 -3.13 -9.67
C GLY A 96 17.60 -2.89 -8.61
N LEU A 97 17.29 -2.12 -7.56
CA LEU A 97 18.24 -1.78 -6.49
C LEU A 97 18.90 -3.00 -5.84
N VAL A 98 18.17 -4.10 -5.64
CA VAL A 98 18.72 -5.31 -5.01
C VAL A 98 19.72 -5.99 -5.95
N HIS A 99 19.44 -6.00 -7.26
CA HIS A 99 20.39 -6.49 -8.27
C HIS A 99 21.65 -5.63 -8.25
N TYR A 100 21.52 -4.31 -8.32
CA TYR A 100 22.67 -3.40 -8.29
C TYR A 100 23.49 -3.49 -6.99
N ALA A 101 22.84 -3.79 -5.86
CA ALA A 101 23.52 -3.93 -4.57
C ALA A 101 24.34 -5.23 -4.45
N VAL A 102 24.00 -6.28 -5.21
CA VAL A 102 24.72 -7.57 -5.19
C VAL A 102 25.64 -7.77 -6.39
N SER A 103 25.47 -6.97 -7.45
CA SER A 103 26.30 -7.00 -8.65
C SER A 103 27.66 -6.33 -8.41
N THR A 104 28.70 -6.89 -9.03
CA THR A 104 30.03 -6.24 -9.05
C THR A 104 30.08 -5.15 -10.13
N PRO A 105 30.95 -4.12 -10.01
CA PRO A 105 31.06 -3.07 -11.02
C PRO A 105 31.34 -3.59 -12.43
N TYR A 106 32.13 -4.65 -12.55
CA TYR A 106 32.44 -5.30 -13.83
C TYR A 106 31.20 -5.96 -14.46
N GLN A 107 30.36 -6.61 -13.66
CA GLN A 107 29.11 -7.21 -14.15
C GLN A 107 28.16 -6.14 -14.69
N LEU A 108 28.03 -5.01 -14.01
CA LEU A 108 27.20 -3.90 -14.48
C LEU A 108 27.73 -3.26 -15.76
N LEU A 109 29.06 -3.10 -15.88
CA LEU A 109 29.69 -2.64 -17.13
C LEU A 109 29.45 -3.62 -18.27
N ALA A 110 29.54 -4.92 -18.02
CA ALA A 110 29.30 -5.96 -19.02
C ALA A 110 27.83 -6.04 -19.47
N GLU A 111 26.89 -5.73 -18.59
CA GLU A 111 25.45 -5.58 -18.90
C GLU A 111 25.18 -4.31 -19.72
N ALA A 112 25.83 -3.19 -19.36
CA ALA A 112 25.65 -1.91 -20.05
C ALA A 112 26.22 -1.89 -21.47
N VAL A 113 27.32 -2.63 -21.72
CA VAL A 113 27.95 -2.74 -23.04
C VAL A 113 27.19 -3.67 -23.97
N ASP A 114 26.49 -4.67 -23.42
CA ASP A 114 25.73 -5.65 -24.20
C ASP A 114 24.28 -5.74 -23.71
N PRO A 115 23.44 -4.73 -24.00
CA PRO A 115 22.04 -4.69 -23.57
C PRO A 115 21.19 -5.82 -24.17
N THR A 116 21.72 -6.58 -25.15
CA THR A 116 21.05 -7.78 -25.68
C THR A 116 21.13 -8.98 -24.73
N ARG A 117 21.97 -8.92 -23.68
CA ARG A 117 22.02 -9.93 -22.61
C ARG A 117 20.81 -9.92 -21.70
N THR A 118 20.19 -8.76 -21.54
CA THR A 118 18.88 -8.63 -20.93
C THR A 118 17.84 -9.22 -21.88
N SER A 119 17.50 -10.49 -21.66
CA SER A 119 16.49 -11.14 -22.48
C SER A 119 15.11 -10.56 -22.19
N ALA A 120 14.25 -10.51 -23.21
CA ALA A 120 12.83 -10.15 -23.06
C ALA A 120 12.13 -10.93 -21.93
N GLU A 121 12.62 -12.13 -21.62
CA GLU A 121 12.17 -12.95 -20.51
C GLU A 121 12.51 -12.34 -19.14
N GLN A 122 13.70 -11.77 -18.97
CA GLN A 122 14.09 -11.07 -17.73
C GLN A 122 13.25 -9.82 -17.50
N GLU A 123 12.98 -9.04 -18.55
CA GLU A 123 12.12 -7.87 -18.48
C GLU A 123 10.66 -8.24 -18.18
N ALA A 124 10.14 -9.31 -18.79
CA ALA A 124 8.82 -9.83 -18.48
C ALA A 124 8.72 -10.32 -17.02
N ARG A 125 9.75 -11.01 -16.51
CA ARG A 125 9.81 -11.44 -15.10
C ARG A 125 9.82 -10.23 -14.16
N TYR A 126 10.58 -9.18 -14.50
CA TYR A 126 10.62 -7.95 -13.73
C TYR A 126 9.25 -7.25 -13.70
N LEU A 127 8.60 -7.10 -14.85
CA LEU A 127 7.27 -6.50 -14.95
C LEU A 127 6.24 -7.28 -14.13
N VAL A 128 6.19 -8.61 -14.27
CA VAL A 128 5.28 -9.47 -13.49
C VAL A 128 5.56 -9.36 -11.99
N TRP A 129 6.84 -9.34 -11.59
CA TRP A 129 7.22 -9.17 -10.19
C TRP A 129 6.75 -7.82 -9.64
N LEU A 130 6.97 -6.74 -10.40
CA LEU A 130 6.58 -5.38 -10.04
C LEU A 130 5.06 -5.24 -9.94
N SER A 131 4.29 -5.77 -10.90
CA SER A 131 2.83 -5.76 -10.85
C SER A 131 2.28 -6.58 -9.68
N ARG A 132 2.89 -7.73 -9.36
CA ARG A 132 2.50 -8.53 -8.17
C ARG A 132 2.78 -7.77 -6.87
N LEU A 133 3.89 -7.05 -6.80
CA LEU A 133 4.22 -6.20 -5.65
C LEU A 133 3.20 -5.06 -5.50
N ALA A 134 2.85 -4.39 -6.61
CA ALA A 134 1.80 -3.37 -6.64
C ALA A 134 0.47 -3.92 -6.09
N LEU A 135 0.01 -5.07 -6.60
CA LEU A 135 -1.24 -5.70 -6.16
C LEU A 135 -1.25 -6.06 -4.67
N ARG A 136 -0.12 -6.52 -4.12
CA ARG A 136 0.01 -6.80 -2.69
C ARG A 136 -0.14 -5.53 -1.85
N LYS A 137 0.47 -4.42 -2.28
CA LYS A 137 0.32 -3.11 -1.61
C LYS A 137 -1.13 -2.62 -1.67
N TYR A 138 -1.76 -2.66 -2.85
CA TYR A 138 -3.16 -2.28 -3.02
C TYR A 138 -4.10 -3.06 -2.10
N ARG A 139 -3.93 -4.39 -1.98
CA ARG A 139 -4.75 -5.22 -1.08
C ARG A 139 -4.60 -4.81 0.39
N ARG A 140 -3.39 -4.55 0.85
CA ARG A 140 -3.14 -4.12 2.23
C ARG A 140 -3.73 -2.73 2.52
N ILE A 141 -3.59 -1.80 1.58
CA ILE A 141 -4.17 -0.45 1.70
C ILE A 141 -5.69 -0.55 1.73
N ARG A 142 -6.30 -1.38 0.88
CA ARG A 142 -7.74 -1.62 0.90
C ARG A 142 -8.23 -2.15 2.25
N LEU A 143 -7.56 -3.16 2.80
CA LEU A 143 -7.90 -3.67 4.14
C LEU A 143 -7.75 -2.60 5.22
N ALA A 144 -6.73 -1.76 5.17
CA ALA A 144 -6.57 -0.66 6.11
C ALA A 144 -7.70 0.38 5.99
N VAL A 145 -8.11 0.72 4.77
CA VAL A 145 -9.26 1.61 4.53
C VAL A 145 -10.56 0.99 5.03
N ASP A 146 -10.79 -0.30 4.76
CA ASP A 146 -11.99 -1.01 5.23
C ASP A 146 -12.05 -1.01 6.77
N LEU A 147 -10.92 -1.21 7.46
CA LEU A 147 -10.85 -1.10 8.92
C LEU A 147 -11.15 0.32 9.42
N LEU A 148 -10.63 1.35 8.75
CA LEU A 148 -10.94 2.74 9.12
C LEU A 148 -12.42 3.07 8.93
N LEU A 149 -13.04 2.59 7.84
CA LEU A 149 -14.47 2.78 7.59
C LEU A 149 -15.34 2.03 8.61
N THR A 150 -15.00 0.78 8.94
CA THR A 150 -15.72 0.02 9.98
C THR A 150 -15.61 0.69 11.35
N ALA A 151 -14.43 1.23 11.69
CA ALA A 151 -14.25 2.01 12.92
C ALA A 151 -15.13 3.27 12.93
N LEU A 152 -15.20 3.98 11.82
CA LEU A 152 -15.99 5.22 11.69
C LEU A 152 -17.51 4.96 11.74
N VAL A 153 -17.98 3.87 11.13
CA VAL A 153 -19.40 3.48 11.24
C VAL A 153 -19.73 3.08 12.69
N GLY A 154 -18.82 2.36 13.35
CA GLY A 154 -18.98 1.98 14.76
C GLY A 154 -19.03 3.19 15.70
N THR A 155 -18.16 4.18 15.52
CA THR A 155 -18.21 5.43 16.30
C THR A 155 -19.49 6.20 16.06
N ALA A 156 -19.90 6.37 14.81
CA ALA A 156 -21.09 7.13 14.45
C ALA A 156 -22.36 6.49 15.02
N ALA A 157 -22.51 5.16 14.90
CA ALA A 157 -23.64 4.43 15.46
C ALA A 157 -23.72 4.57 16.99
N THR A 158 -22.58 4.45 17.68
CA THR A 158 -22.54 4.61 19.14
C THR A 158 -22.85 6.04 19.56
N ALA A 159 -22.30 7.04 18.86
CA ALA A 159 -22.56 8.45 19.15
C ALA A 159 -24.04 8.79 18.97
N LEU A 160 -24.68 8.25 17.94
CA LEU A 160 -26.12 8.40 17.70
C LEU A 160 -26.93 7.77 18.83
N LEU A 161 -26.63 6.52 19.23
CA LEU A 161 -27.32 5.86 20.35
C LEU A 161 -27.15 6.66 21.65
N ALA A 162 -25.95 7.14 21.95
CA ALA A 162 -25.69 7.94 23.14
C ALA A 162 -26.44 9.28 23.12
N ALA A 163 -26.58 9.92 21.96
CA ALA A 163 -27.36 11.15 21.80
C ALA A 163 -28.86 10.89 22.03
N LEU A 164 -29.40 9.79 21.49
CA LEU A 164 -30.79 9.39 21.67
C LEU A 164 -31.10 9.06 23.14
N THR A 165 -30.20 8.39 23.85
CA THR A 165 -30.39 8.06 25.28
C THR A 165 -30.27 9.25 26.24
N ARG A 166 -29.65 10.35 25.81
CA ARG A 166 -29.45 11.55 26.66
C ARG A 166 -30.55 12.61 26.46
N GLY A 167 -31.39 12.44 25.44
CA GLY A 167 -32.49 13.36 25.10
C GLY A 167 -33.89 12.87 25.49
N GLY A 168 -34.02 11.78 26.25
CA GLY A 168 -35.26 11.29 26.84
C GLY A 168 -35.18 11.23 28.35
#